data_AF-A0A451BRB0-F1
#
_entry.id   AF-A0A451BRB0-F1
#
_cell.length_a   1.000
_cell.length_b   1.000
_cell.length_c   1.000
_cell.angle_alpha   90.00
_cell.angle_beta   90.00
_cell.angle_gamma   90.00
#
_symmetry.space_group_name_H-M   'P 1'
#
loop_
_entity.id
_entity.type
_entity.pdbx_description
1 polymer ?
#
loop_
_entity_poly.entity_id
_entity_poly.type
_entity_poly.pdbx_seq_one_letter_code
_entity_poly.pdbx_strand_id
1 'polypeptide(L)'
;MDVKVRNQKQEIILIEIQYEWEFDFLQRILFATSKTITEHMAKSERYENVVKVISVNILYFDLGHGEDYIYHGTIRFLGTHRHDERLLNTRQRQLFGKEYPYQLYPEYYLLKINRFDDIVRVTPDEWIYFLKNEEIKEEFQAKGLRKAREILNIMNLPEEEWRAHEWHVEEMRYQAGMLSRSLALRGGMMKNAAFAASPQGSFFGYFPLTFTKNS
;
A
#
# COMPACT_ATOMS: atom_id res chain seq x y z
N MET A 1 -1.15 1.74 -13.26
CA MET A 1 -2.06 1.58 -12.12
C MET A 1 -1.37 2.14 -10.89
N ASP A 2 -2.08 2.91 -10.06
CA ASP A 2 -1.55 3.51 -8.82
C ASP A 2 -2.44 3.09 -7.64
N VAL A 3 -1.80 2.68 -6.55
CA VAL A 3 -2.43 2.31 -5.28
C VAL A 3 -1.78 3.11 -4.16
N LYS A 4 -2.61 3.91 -3.48
CA LYS A 4 -2.21 4.66 -2.28
C LYS A 4 -2.82 4.02 -1.04
N VAL A 5 -1.97 3.56 -0.12
CA VAL A 5 -2.40 2.89 1.13
C VAL A 5 -1.68 3.49 2.34
N ARG A 6 -2.24 3.28 3.52
CA ARG A 6 -1.62 3.67 4.79
C ARG A 6 -1.25 2.44 5.58
N ASN A 7 -0.02 2.37 6.08
CA ASN A 7 0.43 1.24 6.90
C ASN A 7 0.12 1.43 8.40
N GLN A 8 0.45 0.42 9.21
CA GLN A 8 0.22 0.46 10.66
C GLN A 8 1.00 1.56 11.39
N LYS A 9 2.10 2.06 10.81
CA LYS A 9 2.90 3.18 11.33
C LYS A 9 2.38 4.55 10.87
N GLN A 10 1.21 4.60 10.23
CA GLN A 10 0.63 5.78 9.60
C GLN A 10 1.46 6.38 8.44
N GLU A 11 2.42 5.63 7.90
CA GLU A 11 3.17 6.02 6.71
C GLU A 11 2.28 5.79 5.47
N ILE A 12 2.38 6.66 4.47
CA ILE A 12 1.68 6.50 3.19
C ILE A 12 2.57 5.70 2.26
N ILE A 13 2.02 4.67 1.63
CA ILE A 13 2.70 3.86 0.62
C ILE A 13 2.01 4.14 -0.72
N LEU A 14 2.79 4.58 -1.70
CA LEU A 14 2.39 4.70 -3.10
C LEU A 14 2.94 3.49 -3.85
N ILE A 15 2.10 2.74 -4.54
CA ILE A 15 2.49 1.57 -5.32
C ILE A 15 2.10 1.80 -6.76
N GLU A 16 3.08 1.90 -7.65
CA GLU A 16 2.87 2.15 -9.06
C GLU A 16 3.42 1.03 -9.92
N ILE A 17 2.62 0.56 -10.89
CA ILE A 17 3.04 -0.40 -11.92
C ILE A 17 3.19 0.33 -13.25
N GLN A 18 4.34 0.15 -13.91
CA GLN A 18 4.70 0.88 -15.11
C GLN A 18 5.35 -0.03 -16.15
N TYR A 19 4.87 0.10 -17.39
CA TYR A 19 5.29 -0.72 -18.53
C TYR A 19 6.15 0.05 -19.53
N GLU A 20 5.90 1.35 -19.66
CA GLU A 20 6.60 2.19 -20.63
C GLU A 20 7.67 3.02 -19.94
N TRP A 21 8.77 3.22 -20.66
CA TRP A 21 9.88 4.02 -20.17
C TRP A 21 9.60 5.51 -20.33
N GLU A 22 9.96 6.28 -19.31
CA GLU A 22 9.83 7.73 -19.26
C GLU A 22 11.17 8.37 -18.86
N PHE A 23 11.64 9.34 -19.63
CA PHE A 23 12.92 10.03 -19.38
C PHE A 23 12.96 10.74 -18.02
N ASP A 24 11.81 11.25 -17.57
CA ASP A 24 11.65 12.03 -16.34
C ASP A 24 11.05 11.22 -15.19
N PHE A 25 11.10 9.88 -15.27
CA PHE A 25 10.54 8.96 -14.28
C PHE A 25 10.97 9.30 -12.84
N LEU A 26 12.27 9.57 -12.62
CA LEU A 26 12.78 9.89 -11.28
C LEU A 26 12.21 11.21 -10.74
N GLN A 27 12.02 12.20 -11.61
CA GLN A 27 11.39 13.47 -11.27
C GLN A 27 9.89 13.28 -11.01
N ARG A 28 9.23 12.38 -11.73
CA ARG A 28 7.82 12.07 -11.52
C ARG A 28 7.57 11.42 -10.17
N ILE A 29 8.36 10.43 -9.76
CA ILE A 29 8.21 9.80 -8.43
C ILE A 29 8.55 10.79 -7.30
N LEU A 30 9.49 11.71 -7.52
CA LEU A 30 9.77 12.81 -6.59
C LEU A 30 8.58 13.76 -6.47
N PHE A 31 7.96 14.14 -7.59
CA PHE A 31 6.79 14.99 -7.61
C PHE A 31 5.60 14.30 -6.92
N ALA A 32 5.35 13.02 -7.20
CA ALA A 32 4.26 12.25 -6.61
C ALA A 32 4.39 12.13 -5.08
N THR A 33 5.60 11.84 -4.56
CA THR A 33 5.84 11.79 -3.11
C THR A 33 5.70 13.17 -2.46
N SER A 34 6.26 14.23 -3.09
CA SER A 34 6.15 15.60 -2.60
C SER A 34 4.69 16.07 -2.55
N LYS A 35 3.94 15.81 -3.61
CA LYS A 35 2.50 16.10 -3.69
C LYS A 35 1.75 15.36 -2.58
N THR A 36 2.01 14.07 -2.40
CA THR A 36 1.39 13.26 -1.35
C THR A 36 1.67 13.83 0.04
N ILE A 37 2.90 14.27 0.32
CA ILE A 37 3.21 14.96 1.58
C ILE A 37 2.31 16.18 1.77
N THR A 38 2.20 17.03 0.74
CA THR A 38 1.38 18.25 0.83
C THR A 38 -0.12 17.98 0.95
N GLU A 39 -0.64 16.92 0.32
CA GLU A 39 -2.05 16.51 0.43
C GLU A 39 -2.39 16.03 1.84
N HIS A 40 -1.40 15.48 2.54
CA HIS A 40 -1.55 14.92 3.88
C HIS A 40 -1.06 15.85 4.99
N MET A 41 -0.78 17.13 4.68
CA MET A 41 -0.41 18.14 5.66
C MET A 41 -1.41 19.30 5.63
N ALA A 42 -2.16 19.48 6.72
CA ALA A 42 -3.06 20.63 6.84
C ALA A 42 -2.27 21.92 7.10
N LYS A 43 -2.79 23.08 6.65
CA LYS A 43 -2.08 24.39 6.75
C LYS A 43 -1.64 24.77 8.17
N SER A 44 -2.34 24.31 9.19
CA SER A 44 -2.06 24.60 10.61
C SER A 44 -1.28 23.51 11.33
N GLU A 45 -0.93 22.41 10.66
CA GLU A 45 -0.18 21.31 11.27
C GLU A 45 1.30 21.67 11.48
N ARG A 46 1.86 21.13 12.56
CA ARG A 46 3.29 21.27 12.88
C ARG A 46 4.10 20.36 11.97
N TYR A 47 5.32 20.77 11.60
CA TYR A 47 6.19 19.98 10.74
C TYR A 47 6.60 18.61 11.32
N GLU A 48 6.46 18.41 12.62
CA GLU A 48 6.64 17.09 13.25
C GLU A 48 5.60 16.05 12.79
N ASN A 49 4.49 16.50 12.21
CA ASN A 49 3.43 15.65 11.67
C ASN A 49 3.57 15.40 10.17
N VAL A 50 4.63 15.87 9.51
CA VAL A 50 4.89 15.57 8.10
C VAL A 50 4.92 14.05 7.93
N VAL A 51 4.02 13.53 7.11
CA VAL A 51 3.90 12.10 6.90
C VAL A 51 5.07 11.59 6.08
N LYS A 52 5.61 10.44 6.48
CA LYS A 52 6.56 9.72 5.65
C LYS A 52 5.83 9.00 4.51
N VAL A 53 6.38 9.14 3.32
CA VAL A 53 5.89 8.48 2.10
C VAL A 53 6.87 7.41 1.64
N ILE A 54 6.39 6.22 1.32
CA ILE A 54 7.18 5.13 0.74
C ILE A 54 6.66 4.93 -0.68
N SER A 55 7.50 5.13 -1.68
CA SER A 55 7.15 4.93 -3.09
C SER A 55 7.71 3.59 -3.56
N VAL A 56 6.83 2.65 -3.92
CA VAL A 56 7.16 1.34 -4.47
C VAL A 56 6.81 1.36 -5.96
N ASN A 57 7.82 1.27 -6.82
CA ASN A 57 7.66 1.35 -8.27
C ASN A 57 8.04 0.01 -8.88
N ILE A 58 7.06 -0.64 -9.49
CA ILE A 58 7.19 -1.92 -10.19
C ILE A 58 7.38 -1.60 -11.68
N LEU A 59 8.58 -1.90 -12.19
CA LEU A 59 9.04 -1.47 -13.50
C LEU A 59 9.22 -2.68 -14.42
N TYR A 60 8.47 -2.69 -15.53
CA TYR A 60 8.61 -3.65 -16.64
C TYR A 60 9.47 -3.09 -17.79
N PHE A 61 10.32 -2.11 -17.49
CA PHE A 61 11.24 -1.49 -18.43
C PHE A 61 12.62 -1.30 -17.78
N ASP A 62 13.64 -1.04 -18.60
CA ASP A 62 14.97 -0.72 -18.11
C ASP A 62 15.11 0.76 -17.77
N LEU A 63 15.21 1.04 -16.47
CA LEU A 63 15.53 2.37 -15.97
C LEU A 63 17.05 2.51 -15.85
N GLY A 64 17.67 3.25 -16.77
CA GLY A 64 19.08 3.64 -16.72
C GLY A 64 20.05 2.47 -16.60
N HIS A 65 21.23 2.73 -16.02
CA HIS A 65 22.27 1.73 -15.78
C HIS A 65 22.18 1.15 -14.37
N GLY A 66 22.41 -0.15 -14.25
CA GLY A 66 22.44 -0.89 -12.98
C GLY A 66 22.15 -2.36 -13.19
N GLU A 67 22.81 -3.22 -12.41
CA GLU A 67 22.74 -4.69 -12.55
C GLU A 67 21.71 -5.32 -11.62
N ASP A 68 21.37 -4.66 -10.52
CA ASP A 68 20.40 -5.16 -9.54
C ASP A 68 18.96 -5.04 -10.06
N TYR A 69 18.05 -5.81 -9.44
CA TYR A 69 16.61 -5.80 -9.70
C TYR A 69 15.80 -5.13 -8.57
N ILE A 70 16.40 -4.90 -7.40
CA ILE A 70 15.81 -4.09 -6.32
C ILE A 70 16.74 -2.93 -5.99
N TYR A 71 16.24 -1.70 -6.07
CA TYR A 71 16.94 -0.53 -5.56
C TYR A 71 16.16 0.10 -4.42
N HIS A 72 16.83 0.34 -3.29
CA HIS A 72 16.29 1.08 -2.15
C HIS A 72 16.95 2.45 -2.06
N GLY A 73 16.19 3.49 -2.42
CA GLY A 73 16.59 4.88 -2.32
C GLY A 73 16.22 5.46 -0.95
N THR A 74 17.22 5.91 -0.20
CA THR A 74 17.05 6.62 1.08
C THR A 74 17.85 7.92 1.07
N ILE A 75 17.41 8.88 1.89
CA ILE A 75 18.13 10.15 2.07
C ILE A 75 19.11 10.03 3.24
N ARG A 76 20.38 10.24 2.95
CA ARG A 76 21.47 10.31 3.95
C ARG A 76 22.18 11.64 3.83
N PHE A 77 22.59 12.20 4.97
CA PHE A 77 23.34 13.45 5.03
C PHE A 77 24.77 13.14 5.43
N LEU A 78 25.69 13.27 4.48
CA LEU A 78 27.12 13.01 4.67
C LEU A 78 27.90 14.33 4.70
N GLY A 79 28.79 14.49 5.68
CA GLY A 79 29.68 15.63 5.77
C GLY A 79 30.68 15.63 4.62
N THR A 80 30.81 16.75 3.90
CA THR A 80 31.72 16.83 2.74
C THR A 80 33.20 16.89 3.10
N HIS A 81 33.51 17.24 4.35
CA HIS A 81 34.89 17.40 4.83
C HIS A 81 35.33 16.26 5.76
N ARG A 82 34.41 15.75 6.58
CA ARG A 82 34.69 14.71 7.59
C ARG A 82 34.08 13.35 7.25
N HIS A 83 33.24 13.29 6.20
CA HIS A 83 32.56 12.08 5.74
C HIS A 83 31.75 11.35 6.82
N ASP A 84 31.37 12.06 7.89
CA ASP A 84 30.49 11.57 8.93
C ASP A 84 29.02 11.67 8.51
N GLU A 85 28.22 10.70 8.94
CA GLU A 85 26.77 10.73 8.73
C GLU A 85 26.09 11.54 9.82
N ARG A 86 25.18 12.43 9.43
CA ARG A 86 24.39 13.20 10.38
C ARG A 86 23.36 12.29 11.05
N LEU A 87 23.49 12.10 12.35
CA LEU A 87 22.51 11.38 13.18
C LEU A 87 21.56 12.35 13.91
N LEU A 88 20.42 11.83 14.37
CA LEU A 88 19.50 12.60 15.21
C LEU A 88 20.07 12.78 16.62
N ASN A 89 19.97 14.00 17.16
CA ASN A 89 20.32 14.26 18.55
C ASN A 89 19.22 13.74 19.52
N THR A 90 19.52 13.69 20.82
CA THR A 90 18.61 13.16 21.83
C THR A 90 17.21 13.77 21.81
N ARG A 91 17.11 15.10 21.65
CA ARG A 91 15.81 15.79 21.59
C ARG A 91 15.01 15.42 20.34
N GLN A 92 15.67 15.30 19.20
CA GLN A 92 15.03 14.88 17.95
C GLN A 92 14.56 13.42 18.03
N ARG A 93 15.36 12.52 18.60
CA ARG A 93 14.95 11.12 18.79
C ARG A 93 13.73 11.01 19.70
N GLN A 94 13.67 11.81 20.77
CA GLN A 94 12.51 11.88 21.65
C GLN A 94 11.27 12.44 20.94
N LEU A 95 11.44 13.50 20.14
CA LEU A 95 10.35 14.13 19.41
C LEU A 95 9.75 13.21 18.33
N PHE A 96 10.60 12.57 17.53
CA PHE A 96 10.16 11.79 16.37
C PHE A 96 10.03 10.29 16.62
N GLY A 97 10.58 9.77 17.72
CA GLY A 97 10.67 8.33 17.97
C GLY A 97 11.49 7.58 16.91
N LYS A 98 12.43 8.26 16.25
CA LYS A 98 13.33 7.72 15.22
C LYS A 98 14.77 7.87 15.64
N GLU A 99 15.64 7.02 15.11
CA GLU A 99 17.07 7.01 15.41
C GLU A 99 17.89 7.75 14.33
N TYR A 100 17.50 7.58 13.07
CA TYR A 100 18.23 8.09 11.90
C TYR A 100 17.38 9.04 11.04
N PRO A 101 17.97 10.07 10.41
CA PRO A 101 17.22 10.99 9.56
C PRO A 101 16.47 10.31 8.41
N TYR A 102 17.04 9.30 7.76
CA TYR A 102 16.37 8.59 6.64
C TYR A 102 14.99 8.04 7.04
N GLN A 103 14.74 7.79 8.32
CA GLN A 103 13.46 7.32 8.83
C GLN A 103 12.36 8.40 8.84
N LEU A 104 12.71 9.67 8.61
CA LEU A 104 11.81 10.83 8.53
C LEU A 104 11.51 11.22 7.08
N TYR A 105 12.38 10.85 6.14
CA TYR A 105 12.26 11.23 4.74
C TYR A 105 11.54 10.15 3.92
N PRO A 106 11.07 10.51 2.71
CA PRO A 106 10.57 9.52 1.78
C PRO A 106 11.61 8.45 1.44
N GLU A 107 11.11 7.24 1.20
CA GLU A 107 11.90 6.12 0.69
C GLU A 107 11.36 5.67 -0.66
N TYR A 108 12.24 5.17 -1.51
CA TYR A 108 11.90 4.68 -2.84
C TYR A 108 12.36 3.24 -3.01
N TYR A 109 11.48 2.39 -3.50
CA TYR A 109 11.78 1.03 -3.91
C TYR A 109 11.54 0.95 -5.42
N LEU A 110 12.58 0.64 -6.18
CA LEU A 110 12.48 0.40 -7.62
C LEU A 110 12.66 -1.10 -7.85
N LEU A 111 11.60 -1.75 -8.32
CA LEU A 111 11.54 -3.19 -8.56
C LEU A 111 11.57 -3.42 -10.07
N LYS A 112 12.74 -3.74 -10.61
CA LYS A 112 12.93 -4.00 -12.04
C LYS A 112 12.59 -5.46 -12.34
N ILE A 113 11.33 -5.72 -12.65
CA ILE A 113 10.79 -7.08 -12.81
C ILE A 113 11.53 -7.87 -13.89
N ASN A 114 11.86 -7.23 -15.02
CA ASN A 114 12.54 -7.89 -16.14
C ASN A 114 14.00 -8.29 -15.82
N ARG A 115 14.60 -7.73 -14.76
CA ARG A 115 15.99 -8.04 -14.36
C ARG A 115 16.08 -9.14 -13.31
N PHE A 116 14.96 -9.59 -12.77
CA PHE A 116 14.93 -10.71 -11.84
C PHE A 116 15.30 -12.02 -12.56
N ASP A 117 16.18 -12.82 -11.96
CA ASP A 117 16.76 -14.03 -12.55
C ASP A 117 15.99 -15.32 -12.18
N ASP A 118 14.76 -15.19 -11.68
CA ASP A 118 13.87 -16.28 -11.25
C ASP A 118 14.38 -17.08 -10.04
N ILE A 119 15.46 -16.62 -9.38
CA ILE A 119 16.00 -17.24 -8.17
C ILE A 119 15.55 -16.43 -6.95
N VAL A 120 14.64 -17.00 -6.17
CA VAL A 120 14.18 -16.41 -4.90
C VAL A 120 15.28 -16.56 -3.84
N ARG A 121 15.83 -15.45 -3.36
CA ARG A 121 16.90 -15.41 -2.33
C ARG A 121 16.37 -14.97 -0.98
N VAL A 122 15.44 -14.03 -0.99
CA VAL A 122 14.80 -13.47 0.20
C VAL A 122 13.28 -13.44 0.03
N THR A 123 12.54 -13.33 1.13
CA THR A 123 11.07 -13.33 1.11
C THR A 123 10.45 -12.27 0.17
N PRO A 124 10.98 -11.04 0.03
CA PRO A 124 10.50 -10.09 -0.98
C PRO A 124 10.60 -10.59 -2.42
N ASP A 125 11.54 -11.47 -2.75
CA ASP A 125 11.73 -11.98 -4.12
C ASP A 125 10.57 -12.90 -4.53
N GLU A 126 9.84 -13.49 -3.58
CA GLU A 126 8.64 -14.27 -3.88
C GLU A 126 7.55 -13.39 -4.53
N TRP A 127 7.42 -12.14 -4.09
CA TRP A 127 6.53 -11.17 -4.73
C TRP A 127 7.01 -10.80 -6.13
N ILE A 128 8.33 -10.66 -6.33
CA ILE A 128 8.91 -10.32 -7.63
C ILE A 128 8.74 -11.49 -8.61
N TYR A 129 8.95 -12.72 -8.15
CA TYR A 129 8.67 -13.93 -8.93
C TYR A 129 7.21 -13.95 -9.38
N PHE A 130 6.27 -13.71 -8.46
CA PHE A 130 4.85 -13.65 -8.81
C PHE A 130 4.54 -12.54 -9.82
N LEU A 131 5.07 -11.34 -9.62
CA LEU A 131 4.85 -10.21 -10.53
C LEU A 131 5.43 -10.45 -11.93
N LYS A 132 6.50 -11.24 -12.05
CA LYS A 132 7.13 -11.59 -13.32
C LYS A 132 6.40 -12.74 -14.04
N ASN A 133 6.08 -13.80 -13.30
CA ASN A 133 5.66 -15.09 -13.86
C ASN A 133 4.15 -15.35 -13.73
N GLU A 134 3.42 -14.47 -13.03
CA GLU A 134 2.00 -14.61 -12.71
C GLU A 134 1.67 -15.91 -11.96
N GLU A 135 2.68 -16.50 -11.31
CA GLU A 135 2.62 -17.79 -10.62
C GLU A 135 3.05 -17.62 -9.15
N ILE A 136 2.36 -18.29 -8.24
CA ILE A 136 2.72 -18.33 -6.82
C ILE A 136 2.99 -19.79 -6.43
N LYS A 137 4.27 -20.14 -6.20
CA LYS A 137 4.67 -21.50 -5.82
C LYS A 137 4.22 -21.89 -4.41
N GLU A 138 3.89 -23.16 -4.17
CA GLU A 138 3.30 -23.63 -2.91
C GLU A 138 4.14 -23.29 -1.68
N GLU A 139 5.46 -23.33 -1.82
CA GLU A 139 6.44 -23.07 -0.77
C GLU A 139 6.54 -21.60 -0.34
N PHE A 140 6.01 -20.65 -1.13
CA PHE A 140 6.11 -19.22 -0.83
C PHE A 140 5.43 -18.83 0.49
N GLN A 141 6.16 -18.11 1.34
CA GLN A 141 5.74 -17.72 2.70
C GLN A 141 5.51 -16.21 2.86
N ALA A 142 5.70 -15.40 1.81
CA ALA A 142 5.59 -13.97 1.90
C ALA A 142 4.17 -13.57 2.32
N LYS A 143 4.11 -12.69 3.33
CA LYS A 143 2.85 -12.20 3.87
C LYS A 143 2.03 -11.57 2.75
N GLY A 144 0.78 -12.01 2.61
CA GLY A 144 -0.15 -11.52 1.60
C GLY A 144 -0.19 -12.36 0.31
N LEU A 145 0.86 -13.13 -0.02
CA LEU A 145 0.84 -13.96 -1.24
C LEU A 145 -0.22 -15.05 -1.19
N ARG A 146 -0.51 -15.62 -0.02
CA ARG A 146 -1.63 -16.57 0.13
C ARG A 146 -2.96 -15.95 -0.30
N LYS A 147 -3.23 -14.71 0.12
CA LYS A 147 -4.44 -13.98 -0.27
C LYS A 147 -4.41 -13.63 -1.76
N ALA A 148 -3.25 -13.27 -2.30
CA ALA A 148 -3.08 -13.04 -3.73
C ALA A 148 -3.38 -14.32 -4.53
N ARG A 149 -2.97 -15.50 -4.06
CA ARG A 149 -3.30 -16.81 -4.67
C ARG A 149 -4.80 -17.07 -4.69
N GLU A 150 -5.49 -16.83 -3.58
CA GLU A 150 -6.95 -16.96 -3.54
C GLU A 150 -7.63 -16.07 -4.58
N ILE A 151 -7.20 -14.80 -4.68
CA ILE A 151 -7.73 -13.85 -5.67
C ILE A 151 -7.42 -14.30 -7.11
N LEU A 152 -6.18 -14.72 -7.38
CA LEU A 152 -5.75 -15.19 -8.69
C LEU A 152 -6.55 -16.42 -9.12
N ASN A 153 -6.77 -17.37 -8.20
CA ASN A 153 -7.59 -18.55 -8.45
C ASN A 153 -9.02 -18.16 -8.85
N ILE A 154 -9.63 -17.20 -8.15
CA ILE A 154 -10.97 -16.68 -8.48
C ILE A 154 -10.99 -16.03 -9.86
N MET A 155 -9.96 -15.22 -10.18
CA MET A 155 -9.87 -14.54 -11.48
C MET A 155 -9.70 -15.52 -12.66
N ASN A 156 -9.09 -16.68 -12.40
CA ASN A 156 -8.86 -17.74 -13.38
C ASN A 156 -10.00 -18.76 -13.46
N LEU A 157 -11.10 -18.60 -12.69
CA LEU A 157 -12.25 -19.50 -12.77
C LEU A 157 -12.93 -19.41 -14.16
N PRO A 158 -13.44 -20.53 -14.69
CA PRO A 158 -14.38 -20.53 -15.80
C PRO A 158 -15.59 -19.63 -15.50
N GLU A 159 -16.21 -19.07 -16.54
CA GLU A 159 -17.27 -18.07 -16.39
C GLU A 159 -18.47 -18.56 -15.55
N GLU A 160 -18.82 -19.85 -15.67
CA GLU A 160 -19.89 -20.48 -14.90
C GLU A 160 -19.56 -20.58 -13.41
N GLU A 161 -18.33 -20.97 -13.07
CA GLU A 161 -17.86 -21.05 -11.68
C GLU A 161 -17.69 -19.66 -11.06
N TRP A 162 -17.23 -18.69 -11.85
CA TRP A 162 -17.13 -17.29 -11.42
C TRP A 162 -18.51 -16.70 -11.09
N ARG A 163 -19.51 -16.94 -11.94
CA ARG A 163 -20.90 -16.49 -11.68
C ARG A 163 -21.49 -17.16 -10.43
N ALA A 164 -21.24 -18.45 -10.23
CA ALA A 164 -21.68 -19.15 -9.02
C ALA A 164 -21.00 -18.58 -7.75
N HIS A 165 -19.71 -18.26 -7.84
CA HIS A 165 -18.97 -17.61 -6.77
C HIS A 165 -19.52 -16.21 -6.44
N GLU A 166 -19.75 -15.36 -7.45
CA GLU A 166 -20.34 -14.03 -7.25
C GLU A 166 -21.73 -14.10 -6.61
N TRP A 167 -22.59 -15.01 -7.09
CA TRP A 167 -23.91 -15.25 -6.49
C TRP A 167 -23.79 -15.67 -5.01
N HIS A 168 -22.85 -16.56 -4.70
CA HIS A 168 -22.60 -16.98 -3.31
C HIS A 168 -22.14 -15.81 -2.43
N VAL A 169 -21.28 -14.93 -2.95
CA VAL A 169 -20.83 -13.71 -2.24
C VAL A 169 -22.00 -12.75 -2.03
N GLU A 170 -22.88 -12.58 -3.01
CA GLU A 170 -24.06 -11.73 -2.91
C GLU A 170 -25.06 -12.25 -1.87
N GLU A 171 -25.32 -13.56 -1.87
CA GLU A 171 -26.17 -14.21 -0.87
C GLU A 171 -25.60 -14.02 0.55
N MET A 172 -24.29 -14.23 0.74
CA MET A 172 -23.62 -13.97 2.01
C MET A 172 -23.77 -12.51 2.48
N ARG A 173 -23.65 -11.54 1.57
CA ARG A 173 -23.87 -10.12 1.87
C ARG A 173 -25.32 -9.83 2.25
N TYR A 174 -26.27 -10.44 1.55
CA TYR A 174 -27.69 -10.30 1.84
C TYR A 174 -28.01 -10.83 3.26
N GLN A 175 -27.52 -12.03 3.60
CA GLN A 175 -27.69 -12.62 4.93
C GLN A 175 -27.03 -11.77 6.03
N ALA A 176 -25.81 -11.28 5.82
CA ALA A 176 -25.14 -10.38 6.77
C ALA A 176 -25.91 -9.06 6.97
N GLY A 177 -26.49 -8.51 5.90
CA GLY A 177 -27.37 -7.34 5.96
C GLY A 177 -28.66 -7.60 6.74
N MET A 178 -29.27 -8.77 6.57
CA MET A 178 -30.44 -9.21 7.35
C MET A 178 -30.12 -9.36 8.83
N LEU A 179 -28.99 -10.00 9.17
CA LEU A 179 -28.50 -10.12 10.55
C LEU A 179 -28.23 -8.76 11.18
N SER A 180 -27.60 -7.85 10.45
CA SER A 180 -27.33 -6.48 10.93
C SER A 180 -28.62 -5.71 11.17
N ARG A 181 -29.61 -5.83 10.27
CA ARG A 181 -30.94 -5.23 10.44
C ARG A 181 -31.71 -5.85 11.62
N SER A 182 -31.66 -7.16 11.80
CA SER A 182 -32.36 -7.84 12.91
C SER A 182 -31.74 -7.50 14.27
N LEU A 183 -30.41 -7.39 14.34
CA LEU A 183 -29.69 -6.89 15.51
C LEU A 183 -30.00 -5.41 15.78
N ALA A 184 -30.08 -4.57 14.74
CA ALA A 184 -30.49 -3.17 14.88
C ALA A 184 -31.94 -3.02 15.33
N LEU A 185 -32.87 -3.88 14.89
CA LEU A 185 -34.25 -3.91 15.34
C LEU A 185 -34.35 -4.37 16.80
N ARG A 186 -33.58 -5.40 17.21
CA ARG A 186 -33.47 -5.82 18.62
C ARG A 186 -32.82 -4.75 19.51
N GLY A 187 -31.80 -4.06 19.03
CA GLY A 187 -31.16 -2.95 19.73
C GLY A 187 -32.00 -1.68 19.76
N GLY A 188 -32.83 -1.47 18.74
CA GLY A 188 -33.82 -0.39 18.66
C GLY A 188 -34.99 -0.58 19.63
N MET A 189 -35.39 -1.82 19.90
CA MET A 189 -36.37 -2.14 20.95
C MET A 189 -35.84 -1.85 22.38
N MET A 190 -34.53 -1.68 22.57
CA MET A 190 -33.93 -1.24 23.84
C MET A 190 -33.71 0.29 23.93
N LYS A 191 -33.94 1.05 22.85
CA LYS A 191 -33.62 2.50 22.78
C LYS A 191 -34.82 3.44 22.87
N ASN A 192 -36.04 2.95 23.03
CA ASN A 192 -37.22 3.78 23.34
C ASN A 192 -37.35 4.13 24.84
N ALA A 193 -36.21 4.28 25.53
CA ALA A 193 -36.13 4.80 26.89
C ALA A 193 -34.85 5.64 27.10
N ALA A 194 -34.53 6.56 26.18
CA ALA A 194 -33.73 7.76 26.49
C ALA A 194 -33.71 8.68 25.26
N PHE A 195 -34.28 9.87 25.43
CA PHE A 195 -34.41 10.90 24.41
C PHE A 195 -33.21 11.87 24.43
N ALA A 196 -32.92 12.46 23.27
CA ALA A 196 -32.21 13.72 23.00
C ALA A 196 -30.71 13.87 23.34
N ALA A 197 -29.88 13.93 22.29
CA ALA A 197 -29.17 15.15 21.86
C ALA A 197 -28.40 14.88 20.55
N SER A 198 -28.24 15.91 19.73
CA SER A 198 -27.94 15.93 18.29
C SER A 198 -26.44 16.19 18.00
N PRO A 199 -25.99 16.53 16.76
CA PRO A 199 -25.16 15.64 15.94
C PRO A 199 -23.79 16.24 15.53
N GLN A 200 -22.81 15.40 15.18
CA GLN A 200 -21.84 15.69 14.12
C GLN A 200 -21.09 14.41 13.72
N GLY A 201 -21.23 14.04 12.44
CA GLY A 201 -20.87 12.73 11.92
C GLY A 201 -19.46 12.65 11.33
N SER A 202 -18.92 11.43 11.35
CA SER A 202 -17.90 10.96 10.41
C SER A 202 -18.40 9.64 9.81
N PHE A 203 -18.82 9.68 8.55
CA PHE A 203 -19.11 8.48 7.77
C PHE A 203 -17.81 8.08 7.05
N PHE A 204 -17.12 7.06 7.56
CA PHE A 204 -16.12 6.33 6.78
C PHE A 204 -16.84 5.27 5.96
N GLY A 205 -17.00 5.54 4.66
CA GLY A 205 -17.46 4.55 3.69
C GLY A 205 -16.31 3.63 3.28
N TYR A 206 -16.46 2.34 3.53
CA TYR A 206 -15.69 1.31 2.83
C TYR A 206 -16.23 1.18 1.40
N PHE A 207 -15.42 1.50 0.40
CA PHE A 207 -15.69 1.11 -0.98
C PHE A 207 -15.20 -0.33 -1.21
N PRO A 208 -16.04 -1.26 -1.69
CA PRO A 208 -15.55 -2.51 -2.25
C PRO A 208 -14.98 -2.23 -3.64
N LEU A 209 -13.74 -2.66 -3.89
CA LEU A 209 -13.16 -2.71 -5.22
C LEU A 209 -13.96 -3.70 -6.07
N THR A 210 -14.76 -3.22 -7.00
CA THR A 210 -15.34 -4.02 -8.09
C THR A 210 -14.29 -4.15 -9.18
N PHE A 211 -13.74 -5.35 -9.36
CA PHE A 211 -12.91 -5.69 -10.51
C PHE A 211 -13.81 -6.21 -11.63
N THR A 212 -13.95 -5.42 -12.71
CA THR A 212 -14.57 -5.86 -13.96
C THR A 212 -13.50 -6.45 -14.86
N LYS A 213 -13.73 -7.66 -15.39
CA LYS A 213 -12.90 -8.27 -16.43
C LYS A 213 -13.08 -7.45 -17.71
N ASN A 214 -12.01 -6.87 -18.24
CA ASN A 214 -12.06 -6.25 -19.57
C ASN A 214 -12.30 -7.35 -20.61
N SER A 215 -13.35 -7.16 -21.39
CA SER A 215 -13.73 -7.94 -22.57
C SER A 215 -12.75 -7.76 -23.72
#